data_AF-A0A8H7QEQ8-F1
#
_entry.id   AF-A0A8H7QEQ8-F1
#
_cell.length_a   1.000
_cell.length_b   1.000
_cell.length_c   1.000
_cell.angle_alpha   90.00
_cell.angle_beta   90.00
_cell.angle_gamma   90.00
#
_symmetry.space_group_name_H-M   'P 1'
#
loop_
_entity.id
_entity.type
_entity.pdbx_description
1 polymer ?
#
loop_
_entity_poly.entity_id
_entity_poly.type
_entity_poly.pdbx_seq_one_letter_code
_entity_poly.pdbx_strand_id
1 'polypeptide(L)'
;MFINSLYTDGYTCRISFCRKRYAESPVNETALELQDFNSEEIDRYFRPCTVDPNRKDAFVSFHGNTDIRRLSSAEYYNMNGSANRLKLEQDRKKEQGVQTIETNIPSVKSAVADKYITHVKYMMQHQDTLFNFYNFQTARVKWCNYIGKQRALQDAVNILINGSKKYNKGRRKKTRKNKRKRSKTAAKYQSNTPQASSRRGKRASRNHKEKFEEGDKSKMPLIIFGDGLKNKSRVKISGLRHGVSEMIYKQLKLREKLGELLLLDIDEYKTSKNCNNCLESSLENLKHKSGTDNRSIHQIFFCKKCNIRWNRDVMATKNIYTIATSIWRGDGRPDVFKRQSATSNVVATPSPAMA
;
A
#
# COMPACT_ATOMS: atom_id res chain seq x y z
N MET A 1 25.26 -9.82 -4.84
CA MET A 1 26.65 -10.21 -4.57
C MET A 1 27.52 -9.11 -5.15
N PHE A 2 28.40 -8.51 -4.37
CA PHE A 2 29.35 -7.53 -4.92
C PHE A 2 30.37 -8.28 -5.76
N ILE A 3 30.68 -7.80 -6.97
CA ILE A 3 31.59 -8.49 -7.90
C ILE A 3 33.07 -8.20 -7.54
N ASN A 4 33.33 -7.45 -6.47
CA ASN A 4 34.66 -6.92 -6.16
C ASN A 4 35.30 -6.10 -7.30
N SER A 5 34.50 -5.64 -8.26
CA SER A 5 34.95 -4.79 -9.35
C SER A 5 34.48 -3.36 -9.11
N LEU A 6 35.45 -2.47 -8.90
CA LEU A 6 35.28 -1.04 -8.75
C LEU A 6 36.08 -0.36 -9.85
N TYR A 7 35.38 0.38 -10.71
CA TYR A 7 35.99 1.15 -11.80
C TYR A 7 35.87 2.63 -11.48
N THR A 8 36.93 3.39 -11.75
CA THR A 8 36.90 4.83 -11.64
C THR A 8 37.64 5.46 -12.81
N ASP A 9 37.10 6.55 -13.34
CA ASP A 9 37.69 7.37 -14.41
C ASP A 9 38.23 8.71 -13.86
N GLY A 10 38.40 8.83 -12.54
CA GLY A 10 38.82 10.06 -11.88
C GLY A 10 37.69 11.05 -11.59
N TYR A 11 36.51 10.89 -12.20
CA TYR A 11 35.34 11.76 -11.98
C TYR A 11 34.13 11.00 -11.41
N THR A 12 33.99 9.73 -11.75
CA THR A 12 32.92 8.85 -11.31
C THR A 12 33.48 7.53 -10.79
N CYS A 13 32.71 6.87 -9.92
CA CYS A 13 32.99 5.54 -9.43
C CYS A 13 31.84 4.62 -9.82
N ARG A 14 32.14 3.60 -10.62
CA ARG A 14 31.22 2.55 -11.03
C ARG A 14 31.48 1.30 -10.19
N ILE A 15 30.54 1.01 -9.31
CA ILE A 15 30.54 -0.18 -8.47
C ILE A 15 29.56 -1.19 -9.09
N SER A 16 30.09 -2.31 -9.58
CA SER A 16 29.27 -3.32 -10.25
C SER A 16 28.77 -4.36 -9.24
N PHE A 17 27.46 -4.59 -9.23
CA PHE A 17 26.81 -5.60 -8.41
C PHE A 17 26.21 -6.68 -9.32
N CYS A 18 26.58 -7.94 -9.10
CA CYS A 18 25.91 -9.07 -9.73
C CYS A 18 24.79 -9.50 -8.80
N ARG A 19 23.58 -9.57 -9.34
CA ARG A 19 22.54 -10.38 -8.72
C ARG A 19 22.81 -11.81 -9.15
N LYS A 20 23.04 -12.73 -8.19
CA LYS A 20 22.94 -14.16 -8.47
C LYS A 20 21.53 -14.37 -9.01
N ARG A 21 21.38 -14.62 -10.31
CA ARG A 21 20.15 -15.23 -10.80
C ARG A 21 20.18 -16.61 -10.17
N TYR A 22 19.32 -16.83 -9.18
CA TYR A 22 18.93 -18.19 -8.91
C TYR A 22 18.39 -18.69 -10.24
N ALA A 23 18.96 -19.79 -10.76
CA ALA A 23 18.24 -20.56 -11.76
C ALA A 23 16.83 -20.72 -11.19
N GLU A 24 15.80 -20.38 -11.98
CA GLU A 24 14.46 -20.86 -11.68
C GLU A 24 14.64 -22.36 -11.48
N SER A 25 14.56 -22.83 -10.23
CA SER A 25 14.71 -24.26 -10.02
C SER A 25 13.59 -24.91 -10.82
N PRO A 26 13.85 -25.98 -11.58
CA PRO A 26 12.81 -26.69 -12.30
C PRO A 26 11.92 -27.50 -11.35
N VAL A 27 12.01 -27.28 -10.04
CA VAL A 27 10.91 -27.60 -9.13
C VAL A 27 9.78 -26.70 -9.61
N ASN A 28 8.81 -27.29 -10.31
CA ASN A 28 7.52 -26.66 -10.58
C ASN A 28 7.20 -25.77 -9.37
N GLU A 29 7.17 -24.44 -9.56
CA GLU A 29 6.76 -23.49 -8.51
C GLU A 29 5.28 -23.80 -8.28
N THR A 30 4.98 -24.87 -7.54
CA THR A 30 3.64 -25.21 -7.11
C THR A 30 3.30 -24.12 -6.11
N ALA A 31 2.68 -23.07 -6.62
CA ALA A 31 2.26 -21.95 -5.82
C ALA A 31 1.22 -22.50 -4.83
N LEU A 32 1.50 -22.35 -3.53
CA LEU A 32 0.55 -22.75 -2.50
C LEU A 32 -0.75 -21.98 -2.69
N GLU A 33 -1.86 -22.71 -2.64
CA GLU A 33 -3.21 -22.20 -2.70
C GLU A 33 -3.87 -22.27 -1.32
N LEU A 34 -5.09 -21.73 -1.21
CA LEU A 34 -5.84 -21.78 0.05
C LEU A 34 -6.24 -23.21 0.43
N GLN A 35 -6.42 -24.06 -0.58
CA GLN A 35 -6.85 -25.45 -0.48
C GLN A 35 -5.76 -26.37 0.07
N ASP A 36 -4.49 -25.93 0.07
CA ASP A 36 -3.36 -26.71 0.58
C ASP A 36 -3.28 -26.71 2.11
N PHE A 37 -4.19 -26.02 2.80
CA PHE A 37 -4.23 -25.90 4.26
C PHE A 37 -5.58 -26.32 4.82
N ASN A 38 -5.57 -26.94 5.99
CA ASN A 38 -6.77 -27.19 6.78
C ASN A 38 -6.82 -26.29 8.03
N SER A 39 -7.98 -26.21 8.69
CA SER A 39 -8.19 -25.33 9.84
C SER A 39 -7.26 -25.65 11.03
N GLU A 40 -6.94 -26.92 11.26
CA GLU A 40 -6.09 -27.32 12.39
C GLU A 40 -4.64 -26.86 12.20
N GLU A 41 -4.11 -26.97 10.97
CA GLU A 41 -2.78 -26.47 10.62
C GLU A 41 -2.70 -24.95 10.74
N ILE A 42 -3.72 -24.24 10.25
CA ILE A 42 -3.82 -22.79 10.36
C ILE A 42 -3.78 -22.36 11.82
N ASP A 43 -4.61 -22.98 12.66
CA ASP A 43 -4.68 -22.64 14.07
C ASP A 43 -3.42 -23.03 14.83
N ARG A 44 -2.71 -24.09 14.43
CA ARG A 44 -1.50 -24.55 15.12
C ARG A 44 -0.25 -23.76 14.73
N TYR A 45 -0.03 -23.51 13.44
CA TYR A 45 1.25 -23.03 12.93
C TYR A 45 1.24 -21.60 12.39
N PHE A 46 0.06 -21.06 12.08
CA PHE A 46 -0.04 -19.81 11.33
C PHE A 46 -0.75 -18.71 12.11
N ARG A 47 -0.44 -17.47 11.72
CA ARG A 47 -1.19 -16.28 12.10
C ARG A 47 -1.72 -15.61 10.83
N PRO A 48 -2.95 -15.94 10.41
CA PRO A 48 -3.49 -15.45 9.16
C PRO A 48 -3.78 -13.95 9.23
N CYS A 49 -3.48 -13.24 8.14
CA CYS A 49 -4.02 -11.93 7.90
C CYS A 49 -4.47 -11.78 6.46
N THR A 50 -5.61 -11.14 6.29
CA THR A 50 -6.20 -10.89 4.98
C THR A 50 -5.95 -9.46 4.59
N VAL A 51 -5.72 -9.22 3.30
CA VAL A 51 -5.30 -7.92 2.80
C VAL A 51 -6.17 -7.55 1.59
N ASP A 52 -6.86 -6.41 1.70
CA ASP A 52 -7.56 -5.75 0.61
C ASP A 52 -6.66 -4.61 0.06
N PRO A 53 -6.02 -4.81 -1.10
CA PRO A 53 -5.21 -3.78 -1.74
C PRO A 53 -6.10 -2.74 -2.43
N ASN A 54 -5.87 -1.45 -2.12
CA ASN A 54 -6.61 -0.36 -2.74
C ASN A 54 -5.66 0.76 -3.22
N ARG A 55 -6.18 1.74 -3.97
CA ARG A 55 -5.39 2.87 -4.49
C ARG A 55 -5.30 4.03 -3.51
N LYS A 56 -6.40 4.34 -2.83
CA LYS A 56 -6.46 5.39 -1.81
C LYS A 56 -5.70 4.95 -0.56
N ASP A 57 -6.09 3.78 -0.05
CA ASP A 57 -5.36 3.07 0.98
C ASP A 57 -4.52 2.00 0.32
N ALA A 58 -3.19 2.06 0.48
CA ALA A 58 -2.28 1.08 -0.13
C ALA A 58 -2.69 -0.35 0.23
N PHE A 59 -3.18 -0.54 1.45
CA PHE A 59 -3.97 -1.70 1.86
C PHE A 59 -4.82 -1.41 3.10
N VAL A 60 -5.87 -2.21 3.26
CA VAL A 60 -6.53 -2.52 4.54
C VAL A 60 -6.31 -4.01 4.82
N SER A 61 -6.18 -4.37 6.09
CA SER A 61 -5.86 -5.74 6.51
C SER A 61 -6.55 -6.11 7.82
N PHE A 62 -6.88 -7.37 7.98
CA PHE A 62 -7.61 -7.93 9.10
C PHE A 62 -6.86 -9.15 9.63
N HIS A 63 -6.63 -9.18 10.94
CA HIS A 63 -5.83 -10.18 11.64
C HIS A 63 -6.68 -11.08 12.57
N GLY A 64 -8.00 -11.09 12.36
CA GLY A 64 -8.93 -11.72 13.30
C GLY A 64 -9.43 -10.75 14.38
N ASN A 65 -10.48 -11.18 15.09
CA ASN A 65 -11.15 -10.40 16.14
C ASN A 65 -11.55 -8.98 15.67
N THR A 66 -10.86 -7.98 16.20
CA THR A 66 -11.07 -6.55 15.97
C THR A 66 -9.83 -5.88 15.37
N ASP A 67 -8.74 -6.63 15.13
CA ASP A 67 -7.46 -6.06 14.67
C ASP A 67 -7.51 -5.73 13.17
N ILE A 68 -7.81 -4.47 12.90
CA ILE A 68 -7.78 -3.87 11.57
C ILE A 68 -6.56 -2.96 11.45
N ARG A 69 -5.71 -3.28 10.47
CA ARG A 69 -4.54 -2.47 10.11
C ARG A 69 -4.71 -1.89 8.73
N ARG A 70 -4.17 -0.69 8.54
CA ARG A 70 -4.33 0.10 7.33
C ARG A 70 -3.04 0.85 7.04
N LEU A 71 -2.71 1.04 5.78
CA LEU A 71 -1.70 1.99 5.36
C LEU A 71 -2.28 2.83 4.23
N SER A 72 -2.41 4.14 4.43
CA SER A 72 -2.85 5.01 3.33
C SER A 72 -1.73 5.28 2.34
N SER A 73 -2.04 5.53 1.07
CA SER A 73 -1.03 5.91 0.08
C SER A 73 -0.30 7.19 0.51
N ALA A 74 -1.02 8.16 1.09
CA ALA A 74 -0.42 9.37 1.64
C ALA A 74 0.52 9.08 2.82
N GLU A 75 0.14 8.18 3.74
CA GLU A 75 1.01 7.74 4.83
C GLU A 75 2.29 7.10 4.29
N TYR A 76 2.18 6.18 3.31
CA TYR A 76 3.33 5.54 2.68
C TYR A 76 4.34 6.55 2.10
N TYR A 77 3.85 7.54 1.33
CA TYR A 77 4.74 8.58 0.79
C TYR A 77 5.30 9.52 1.85
N ASN A 78 4.66 9.65 3.01
CA ASN A 78 5.22 10.42 4.12
C ASN A 78 6.30 9.63 4.89
N MET A 79 6.26 8.28 4.86
CA MET A 79 7.25 7.43 5.52
C MET A 79 8.64 7.54 4.87
N ASN A 80 8.69 7.78 3.55
CA ASN A 80 9.96 7.83 2.82
C ASN A 80 10.79 9.10 3.14
N GLY A 81 10.18 10.16 3.69
CA GLY A 81 10.82 11.46 3.98
C GLY A 81 11.19 12.32 2.76
N SER A 82 10.79 11.92 1.55
CA SER A 82 11.14 12.58 0.28
C SER A 82 10.42 13.91 0.11
N ALA A 83 9.21 14.06 0.63
CA ALA A 83 8.45 15.30 0.49
C ALA A 83 9.20 16.51 1.09
N ASN A 84 9.71 16.37 2.32
CA ASN A 84 10.49 17.42 2.97
C ASN A 84 11.81 17.67 2.22
N ARG A 85 12.52 16.60 1.83
CA ARG A 85 13.79 16.75 1.10
C ARG A 85 13.60 17.41 -0.26
N LEU A 86 12.53 17.09 -0.99
CA LEU A 86 12.20 17.71 -2.26
C LEU A 86 11.88 19.19 -2.09
N LYS A 87 11.14 19.55 -1.04
CA LYS A 87 10.87 20.95 -0.71
C LYS A 87 12.18 21.72 -0.44
N LEU A 88 13.05 21.18 0.43
CA LEU A 88 14.35 21.80 0.73
C LEU A 88 15.22 21.94 -0.53
N GLU A 89 15.24 20.95 -1.42
CA GLU A 89 15.96 21.04 -2.70
C GLU A 89 15.36 22.11 -3.61
N GLN A 90 14.03 22.22 -3.69
CA GLN A 90 13.37 23.29 -4.47
C GLN A 90 13.66 24.68 -3.91
N ASP A 91 13.65 24.84 -2.58
CA ASP A 91 13.98 26.10 -1.93
C ASP A 91 15.46 26.47 -2.24
N ARG A 92 16.38 25.50 -2.16
CA ARG A 92 17.80 25.71 -2.54
C ARG A 92 17.96 26.08 -4.02
N LYS A 93 17.18 25.46 -4.92
CA LYS A 93 17.20 25.80 -6.35
C LYS A 93 16.78 27.25 -6.60
N LYS A 94 15.82 27.76 -5.82
CA LYS A 94 15.39 29.17 -5.89
C LYS A 94 16.47 30.10 -5.40
N GLU A 95 17.00 29.82 -4.21
CA GLU A 95 18.04 30.64 -3.57
C GLU A 95 19.30 30.76 -4.42
N GLN A 96 19.68 29.69 -5.14
CA GLN A 96 20.88 29.67 -5.98
C GLN A 96 20.61 30.00 -7.45
N GLY A 97 19.40 30.45 -7.82
CA GLY A 97 19.03 30.80 -9.19
C GLY A 97 18.95 29.63 -10.18
N VAL A 98 19.21 28.40 -9.73
CA VAL A 98 19.20 27.18 -10.57
C VAL A 98 17.82 26.89 -11.14
N GLN A 99 16.73 27.23 -10.42
CA GLN A 99 15.38 27.05 -10.96
C GLN A 99 15.17 27.85 -12.26
N THR A 100 15.68 29.08 -12.32
CA THR A 100 15.56 29.95 -13.50
C THR A 100 16.37 29.37 -14.65
N ILE A 101 17.58 28.89 -14.37
CA ILE A 101 18.43 28.22 -15.35
C ILE A 101 17.70 27.00 -15.93
N GLU A 102 17.17 26.12 -15.08
CA GLU A 102 16.46 24.91 -15.52
C GLU A 102 15.22 25.20 -16.37
N THR A 103 14.48 26.25 -16.02
CA THR A 103 13.24 26.63 -16.73
C THR A 103 13.54 27.14 -18.14
N ASN A 104 14.70 27.77 -18.33
CA ASN A 104 15.10 28.40 -19.58
C ASN A 104 15.99 27.49 -20.46
N ILE A 105 16.25 26.24 -20.06
CA ILE A 105 17.04 25.30 -20.88
C ILE A 105 16.36 25.09 -22.25
N PRO A 106 17.03 25.41 -23.37
CA PRO A 106 16.50 25.13 -24.70
C PRO A 106 16.31 23.63 -24.92
N SER A 107 15.26 23.24 -25.66
CA SER A 107 14.97 21.81 -25.89
C SER A 107 16.04 21.13 -26.74
N VAL A 108 16.51 19.95 -26.27
CA VAL A 108 17.44 19.07 -27.02
C VAL A 108 16.75 18.40 -28.20
N LYS A 109 15.42 18.25 -28.17
CA LYS A 109 14.64 17.56 -29.20
C LYS A 109 14.37 18.49 -30.38
N SER A 110 15.39 18.75 -31.18
CA SER A 110 15.27 19.54 -32.40
C SER A 110 15.96 18.86 -33.58
N ALA A 111 15.30 18.88 -34.73
CA ALA A 111 15.88 18.48 -36.01
C ALA A 111 16.71 19.61 -36.67
N VAL A 112 16.71 20.81 -36.06
CA VAL A 112 17.40 22.00 -36.58
C VAL A 112 18.72 22.20 -35.83
N ALA A 113 19.84 22.21 -36.56
CA ALA A 113 21.18 22.30 -35.99
C ALA A 113 21.37 23.55 -35.10
N ASP A 114 20.88 24.71 -35.50
CA ASP A 114 21.03 25.96 -34.73
C ASP A 114 20.35 25.91 -33.35
N LYS A 115 19.20 25.24 -33.27
CA LYS A 115 18.48 25.05 -31.99
C LYS A 115 19.27 24.13 -31.06
N TYR A 116 19.93 23.12 -31.62
CA TYR A 116 20.82 22.26 -30.85
C TYR A 116 22.09 23.00 -30.41
N ILE A 117 22.71 23.81 -31.29
CA ILE A 117 23.86 24.66 -30.93
C ILE A 117 23.49 25.63 -29.81
N THR A 118 22.29 26.20 -29.86
CA THR A 118 21.75 27.08 -28.81
C THR A 118 21.64 26.36 -27.48
N HIS A 119 21.14 25.11 -27.48
CA HIS A 119 21.13 24.28 -26.28
C HIS A 119 22.54 24.05 -25.72
N VAL A 120 23.50 23.66 -26.56
CA VAL A 120 24.89 23.39 -26.12
C VAL A 120 25.53 24.65 -25.55
N LYS A 121 25.40 25.79 -26.23
CA LYS A 121 25.91 27.08 -25.73
C LYS A 121 25.31 27.44 -24.37
N TYR A 122 24.00 27.26 -24.20
CA TYR A 122 23.32 27.51 -22.93
C TYR A 122 23.83 26.61 -21.81
N MET A 123 24.00 25.31 -22.08
CA MET A 123 24.51 24.36 -21.08
C MET A 123 25.96 24.67 -20.68
N MET A 124 26.82 25.02 -21.66
CA MET A 124 28.21 25.42 -21.40
C MET A 124 28.29 26.70 -20.58
N GLN A 125 27.45 27.71 -20.89
CA GLN A 125 27.40 28.97 -20.16
C GLN A 125 27.03 28.79 -18.67
N HIS A 126 26.20 27.81 -18.36
CA HIS A 126 25.72 27.56 -16.99
C HIS A 126 26.35 26.34 -16.31
N GLN A 127 27.37 25.74 -16.93
CA GLN A 127 27.93 24.46 -16.48
C GLN A 127 28.42 24.52 -15.03
N ASP A 128 29.16 25.57 -14.66
CA ASP A 128 29.76 25.67 -13.33
C ASP A 128 28.70 25.78 -12.24
N THR A 129 27.68 26.61 -12.46
CA THR A 129 26.55 26.76 -11.55
C THR A 129 25.79 25.43 -11.38
N LEU A 130 25.59 24.70 -12.48
CA LEU A 130 24.92 23.39 -12.44
C LEU A 130 25.77 22.33 -11.74
N PHE A 131 27.07 22.23 -12.05
CA PHE A 131 27.98 21.28 -11.40
C PHE A 131 28.11 21.56 -9.89
N ASN A 132 28.26 22.83 -9.52
CA ASN A 132 28.33 23.24 -8.12
C ASN A 132 27.03 22.92 -7.36
N PHE A 133 25.87 23.11 -7.97
CA PHE A 133 24.59 22.74 -7.36
C PHE A 133 24.40 21.22 -7.26
N TYR A 134 24.70 20.49 -8.34
CA TYR A 134 24.50 19.05 -8.46
C TYR A 134 25.66 18.21 -7.92
N ASN A 135 26.35 18.74 -6.92
CA ASN A 135 27.47 18.10 -6.26
C ASN A 135 27.06 16.92 -5.33
N PHE A 136 28.03 16.47 -4.51
CA PHE A 136 27.84 15.40 -3.52
C PHE A 136 26.66 15.60 -2.58
N GLN A 137 26.25 16.83 -2.27
CA GLN A 137 25.08 17.10 -1.44
C GLN A 137 23.80 16.59 -2.13
N THR A 138 23.65 16.87 -3.42
CA THR A 138 22.50 16.38 -4.20
C THR A 138 22.54 14.86 -4.35
N ALA A 139 23.73 14.28 -4.54
CA ALA A 139 23.91 12.83 -4.50
C ALA A 139 23.48 12.22 -3.15
N ARG A 140 23.83 12.86 -2.03
CA ARG A 140 23.43 12.46 -0.68
C ARG A 140 21.91 12.50 -0.50
N VAL A 141 21.22 13.51 -1.05
CA VAL A 141 19.75 13.59 -1.02
C VAL A 141 19.11 12.48 -1.86
N LYS A 142 19.63 12.22 -3.07
CA LYS A 142 19.20 11.09 -3.92
C LYS A 142 19.37 9.75 -3.19
N TRP A 143 20.51 9.55 -2.54
CA TRP A 143 20.78 8.36 -1.72
C TRP A 143 19.81 8.23 -0.54
N CYS A 144 19.55 9.32 0.20
CA CYS A 144 18.57 9.33 1.28
C CYS A 144 17.15 9.00 0.77
N ASN A 145 16.77 9.47 -0.42
CA ASN A 145 15.50 9.15 -1.04
C ASN A 145 15.40 7.68 -1.43
N TYR A 146 16.48 7.12 -1.98
CA TYR A 146 16.58 5.70 -2.29
C TYR A 146 16.39 4.84 -1.03
N ILE A 147 17.19 5.10 0.02
CA ILE A 147 17.07 4.41 1.32
C ILE A 147 15.66 4.58 1.90
N GLY A 148 15.13 5.81 1.87
CA GLY A 148 13.80 6.13 2.41
C GLY A 148 12.69 5.32 1.74
N LYS A 149 12.77 5.12 0.41
CA LYS A 149 11.84 4.29 -0.35
C LYS A 149 11.91 2.82 0.09
N GLN A 150 13.11 2.27 0.25
CA GLN A 150 13.30 0.89 0.72
C GLN A 150 12.76 0.70 2.14
N ARG A 151 13.08 1.63 3.05
CA ARG A 151 12.59 1.60 4.44
C ARG A 151 11.06 1.71 4.51
N ALA A 152 10.45 2.57 3.69
CA ALA A 152 8.99 2.70 3.64
C ALA A 152 8.31 1.39 3.23
N LEU A 153 8.88 0.65 2.27
CA LEU A 153 8.37 -0.68 1.89
C LEU A 153 8.53 -1.70 3.00
N GLN A 154 9.70 -1.74 3.64
CA GLN A 154 9.92 -2.65 4.78
C GLN A 154 8.95 -2.34 5.93
N ASP A 155 8.76 -1.07 6.27
CA ASP A 155 7.82 -0.67 7.31
C ASP A 155 6.37 -0.98 6.92
N ALA A 156 6.01 -0.89 5.63
CA ALA A 156 4.68 -1.27 5.13
C ALA A 156 4.42 -2.77 5.34
N VAL A 157 5.37 -3.64 4.99
CA VAL A 157 5.26 -5.08 5.26
C VAL A 157 5.25 -5.37 6.76
N ASN A 158 6.05 -4.66 7.55
CA ASN A 158 6.06 -4.81 9.01
C ASN A 158 4.71 -4.45 9.64
N ILE A 159 3.89 -3.57 9.03
CA ILE A 159 2.53 -3.31 9.50
C ILE A 159 1.69 -4.59 9.44
N LEU A 160 1.82 -5.38 8.37
CA LEU A 160 1.13 -6.65 8.23
C LEU A 160 1.69 -7.69 9.21
N ILE A 161 3.01 -7.85 9.29
CA ILE A 161 3.61 -8.92 10.10
C ILE A 161 3.47 -8.66 11.61
N ASN A 162 3.74 -7.44 12.07
CA ASN A 162 3.87 -7.13 13.50
C ASN A 162 3.30 -5.78 13.92
N GLY A 163 2.49 -5.16 13.08
CA GLY A 163 1.90 -3.85 13.33
C GLY A 163 2.89 -2.68 13.25
N SER A 164 4.19 -2.94 13.06
CA SER A 164 5.27 -1.95 13.06
C SER A 164 5.23 -0.99 14.26
N LYS A 165 5.95 0.14 14.17
CA LYS A 165 5.80 1.26 15.14
C LYS A 165 4.42 1.90 15.06
N LYS A 166 3.64 1.65 13.99
CA LYS A 166 2.32 2.27 13.79
C LYS A 166 1.30 1.73 14.80
N TYR A 167 1.20 0.43 14.96
CA TYR A 167 0.24 -0.21 15.87
C TYR A 167 0.90 -0.63 17.19
N ASN A 168 2.14 -1.13 17.14
CA ASN A 168 2.89 -1.50 18.33
C ASN A 168 3.55 -0.27 18.99
N LYS A 169 2.86 0.30 20.01
CA LYS A 169 3.36 1.47 20.76
C LYS A 169 4.66 1.17 21.53
N GLY A 170 4.92 -0.07 21.91
CA GLY A 170 6.15 -0.49 22.59
C GLY A 170 7.40 -0.29 21.72
N ARG A 171 7.27 -0.46 20.40
CA ARG A 171 8.37 -0.26 19.43
C ARG A 171 8.70 1.22 19.16
N ARG A 172 7.88 2.16 19.66
CA ARG A 172 8.11 3.60 19.44
C ARG A 172 9.16 4.12 20.41
N LYS A 173 10.29 4.63 19.88
CA LYS A 173 11.29 5.33 20.69
C LYS A 173 10.67 6.54 21.41
N LYS A 174 10.73 6.54 22.75
CA LYS A 174 10.32 7.67 23.60
C LYS A 174 11.47 8.68 23.68
N THR A 175 11.63 9.53 22.68
CA THR A 175 12.65 10.60 22.72
C THR A 175 12.14 11.82 23.46
N ARG A 176 13.03 12.58 24.12
CA ARG A 176 12.72 13.89 24.74
C ARG A 176 11.99 14.83 23.76
N LYS A 177 12.43 14.86 22.48
CA LYS A 177 11.80 15.63 21.40
C LYS A 177 10.33 15.21 21.15
N ASN A 178 10.03 13.92 21.16
CA ASN A 178 8.67 13.40 21.01
C ASN A 178 7.77 13.76 22.22
N LYS A 179 8.32 13.74 23.44
CA LYS A 179 7.61 14.19 24.65
C LYS A 179 7.27 15.67 24.57
N ARG A 180 8.24 16.52 24.21
CA ARG A 180 8.05 17.97 24.02
C ARG A 180 7.02 18.28 22.93
N LYS A 181 7.04 17.56 21.81
CA LYS A 181 6.04 17.72 20.73
C LYS A 181 4.63 17.36 21.19
N ARG A 182 4.45 16.25 21.93
CA ARG A 182 3.14 15.88 22.52
C ARG A 182 2.61 16.94 23.48
N SER A 183 3.48 17.46 24.36
CA SER A 183 3.13 18.54 25.29
C SER A 183 2.65 19.79 24.54
N LYS A 184 3.36 20.20 23.48
CA LYS A 184 2.96 21.34 22.65
C LYS A 184 1.63 21.11 21.93
N THR A 185 1.39 19.91 21.40
CA THR A 185 0.11 19.59 20.75
C THR A 185 -1.05 19.55 21.75
N ALA A 186 -0.83 19.04 22.96
CA ALA A 186 -1.84 19.05 24.02
C ALA A 186 -2.17 20.47 24.49
N ALA A 187 -1.15 21.31 24.70
CA ALA A 187 -1.33 22.72 25.05
C ALA A 187 -2.06 23.50 23.95
N LYS A 188 -1.72 23.27 22.67
CA LYS A 188 -2.40 23.92 21.53
C LYS A 188 -3.87 23.50 21.38
N TYR A 189 -4.19 22.27 21.76
CA TYR A 189 -5.58 21.79 21.78
C TYR A 189 -6.37 22.43 22.93
N GLN A 190 -5.74 22.62 24.10
CA GLN A 190 -6.34 23.34 25.23
C GLN A 190 -6.54 24.83 24.92
N SER A 191 -5.60 25.48 24.23
CA SER A 191 -5.72 26.91 23.86
C SER A 191 -6.75 27.16 22.75
N ASN A 192 -6.97 26.21 21.84
CA ASN A 192 -7.93 26.34 20.72
C ASN A 192 -9.38 25.96 21.09
N THR A 193 -9.69 25.74 22.38
CA THR A 193 -11.07 25.52 22.84
C THR A 193 -11.52 26.63 23.78
N PRO A 194 -11.81 27.86 23.29
CA PRO A 194 -12.50 28.84 24.10
C PRO A 194 -13.98 28.43 24.20
N GLN A 195 -14.48 28.32 25.43
CA GLN A 195 -15.91 28.12 25.77
C GLN A 195 -16.56 26.80 25.32
N ALA A 196 -16.43 25.78 26.16
CA ALA A 196 -17.44 24.71 26.28
C ALA A 196 -17.63 24.35 27.76
N SER A 197 -17.91 25.36 28.58
CA SER A 197 -18.30 25.24 29.98
C SER A 197 -19.81 25.50 30.09
N SER A 198 -20.64 24.46 29.90
CA SER A 198 -21.97 24.33 30.53
C SER A 198 -22.78 23.11 30.07
N ARG A 199 -22.43 22.41 28.99
CA ARG A 199 -23.05 21.11 28.65
C ARG A 199 -22.06 19.98 28.86
N ARG A 200 -21.87 19.60 30.13
CA ARG A 200 -21.31 18.29 30.51
C ARG A 200 -22.34 17.19 30.20
N GLY A 201 -22.73 17.06 28.93
CA GLY A 201 -23.17 15.76 28.43
C GLY A 201 -21.97 14.84 28.62
N LYS A 202 -22.14 13.77 29.40
CA LYS A 202 -21.16 12.70 29.62
C LYS A 202 -20.47 12.45 28.28
N ARG A 203 -19.23 12.93 28.13
CA ARG A 203 -18.42 12.60 26.95
C ARG A 203 -18.41 11.10 26.93
N ALA A 204 -19.02 10.51 25.89
CA ALA A 204 -18.90 9.08 25.63
C ALA A 204 -17.42 8.76 25.84
N SER A 205 -17.16 7.89 26.81
CA SER A 205 -15.84 7.31 27.04
C SER A 205 -15.24 7.08 25.66
N ARG A 206 -14.09 7.67 25.36
CA ARG A 206 -13.39 7.34 24.11
C ARG A 206 -13.09 5.85 24.23
N ASN A 207 -13.96 5.03 23.64
CA ASN A 207 -13.93 3.59 23.75
C ASN A 207 -12.48 3.15 23.66
N HIS A 208 -12.03 2.54 24.75
CA HIS A 208 -10.67 2.11 24.94
C HIS A 208 -10.26 1.36 23.68
N LYS A 209 -9.42 1.96 22.82
CA LYS A 209 -8.87 1.24 21.66
C LYS A 209 -8.19 0.03 22.25
N GLU A 210 -8.68 -1.15 21.89
CA GLU A 210 -8.13 -2.41 22.35
C GLU A 210 -6.62 -2.37 22.17
N LYS A 211 -5.93 -2.90 23.18
CA LYS A 211 -4.48 -2.90 23.21
C LYS A 211 -4.02 -3.72 21.99
N PHE A 212 -3.06 -3.19 21.25
CA PHE A 212 -2.50 -3.92 20.13
C PHE A 212 -1.86 -5.21 20.63
N GLU A 213 -2.22 -6.32 19.99
CA GLU A 213 -1.63 -7.64 20.20
C GLU A 213 -1.04 -8.11 18.88
N GLU A 214 0.22 -8.55 18.91
CA GLU A 214 0.95 -8.98 17.71
C GLU A 214 0.52 -10.38 17.23
N GLY A 215 -0.28 -11.08 18.04
CA GLY A 215 -0.51 -12.51 17.96
C GLY A 215 0.66 -13.33 18.55
N ASP A 216 0.54 -14.64 18.45
CA ASP A 216 1.60 -15.58 18.82
C ASP A 216 2.78 -15.45 17.86
N LYS A 217 3.96 -15.12 18.39
CA LYS A 217 5.18 -14.91 17.60
C LYS A 217 5.86 -16.21 17.19
N SER A 218 5.50 -17.33 17.81
CA SER A 218 5.98 -18.65 17.40
C SER A 218 5.36 -19.10 16.06
N LYS A 219 4.20 -18.52 15.71
CA LYS A 219 3.47 -18.84 14.48
C LYS A 219 3.94 -18.02 13.28
N MET A 220 3.99 -18.68 12.13
CA MET A 220 4.38 -18.10 10.85
C MET A 220 3.30 -17.12 10.34
N PRO A 221 3.65 -15.89 9.93
CA PRO A 221 2.70 -15.02 9.25
C PRO A 221 2.19 -15.66 7.95
N LEU A 222 0.87 -15.80 7.84
CA LEU A 222 0.21 -16.22 6.61
C LEU A 222 -0.59 -15.04 6.05
N ILE A 223 -0.19 -14.52 4.91
CA ILE A 223 -0.81 -13.34 4.30
C ILE A 223 -1.66 -13.79 3.12
N ILE A 224 -2.97 -13.55 3.20
CA ILE A 224 -3.90 -13.78 2.09
C ILE A 224 -4.16 -12.44 1.41
N PHE A 225 -3.59 -12.28 0.22
CA PHE A 225 -3.59 -11.03 -0.53
C PHE A 225 -4.63 -11.07 -1.64
N GLY A 226 -5.56 -10.11 -1.61
CA GLY A 226 -6.55 -9.98 -2.66
C GLY A 226 -5.95 -9.64 -4.03
N ASP A 227 -6.49 -10.22 -5.08
CA ASP A 227 -6.01 -10.06 -6.45
C ASP A 227 -6.57 -8.82 -7.18
N GLY A 228 -7.40 -8.01 -6.51
CA GLY A 228 -8.21 -6.95 -7.12
C GLY A 228 -7.40 -5.87 -7.82
N LEU A 229 -6.14 -5.68 -7.42
CA LEU A 229 -5.18 -4.75 -8.04
C LEU A 229 -4.06 -5.40 -8.85
N LYS A 230 -4.02 -6.74 -8.98
CA LYS A 230 -3.04 -7.40 -9.86
C LYS A 230 -3.20 -6.91 -11.30
N ASN A 231 -2.08 -6.62 -11.95
CA ASN A 231 -2.00 -6.11 -13.34
C ASN A 231 -2.74 -4.80 -13.65
N LYS A 232 -3.36 -4.14 -12.66
CA LYS A 232 -4.11 -2.88 -12.84
C LYS A 232 -3.30 -1.64 -12.47
N SER A 233 -2.03 -1.76 -12.11
CA SER A 233 -1.19 -0.65 -11.67
C SER A 233 -0.97 0.44 -12.72
N ARG A 234 -1.07 0.09 -14.02
CA ARG A 234 -0.91 1.02 -15.15
C ARG A 234 -2.10 1.97 -15.35
N VAL A 235 -3.29 1.62 -14.86
CA VAL A 235 -4.50 2.44 -15.04
C VAL A 235 -4.37 3.68 -14.15
N LYS A 236 -4.33 4.88 -14.75
CA LYS A 236 -4.27 6.14 -14.02
C LYS A 236 -5.68 6.57 -13.59
N ILE A 237 -5.89 6.73 -12.28
CA ILE A 237 -7.05 7.43 -11.71
C ILE A 237 -6.59 8.82 -11.28
N SER A 238 -7.30 9.86 -11.71
CA SER A 238 -7.01 11.25 -11.38
C SER A 238 -6.86 11.46 -9.87
N GLY A 239 -5.85 12.23 -9.46
CA GLY A 239 -5.59 12.58 -8.07
C GLY A 239 -5.00 11.50 -7.17
N LEU A 240 -4.86 10.24 -7.63
CA LEU A 240 -4.27 9.14 -6.87
C LEU A 240 -2.91 8.74 -7.43
N ARG A 241 -1.97 8.41 -6.55
CA ARG A 241 -0.68 7.82 -6.95
C ARG A 241 -0.85 6.30 -7.06
N HIS A 242 -0.32 5.69 -8.12
CA HIS A 242 -0.52 4.26 -8.42
C HIS A 242 0.72 3.43 -8.10
N GLY A 243 0.52 2.12 -7.91
CA GLY A 243 1.60 1.14 -7.82
C GLY A 243 2.11 0.81 -6.41
N VAL A 244 1.66 1.49 -5.35
CA VAL A 244 2.13 1.21 -3.98
C VAL A 244 1.80 -0.23 -3.56
N SER A 245 0.56 -0.68 -3.75
CA SER A 245 0.13 -2.05 -3.42
C SER A 245 0.93 -3.09 -4.19
N GLU A 246 1.26 -2.84 -5.46
CA GLU A 246 2.12 -3.72 -6.27
C GLU A 246 3.55 -3.77 -5.71
N MET A 247 4.10 -2.63 -5.30
CA MET A 247 5.43 -2.59 -4.67
C MET A 247 5.45 -3.35 -3.34
N ILE A 248 4.37 -3.24 -2.55
CA ILE A 248 4.21 -3.99 -1.30
C ILE A 248 4.11 -5.48 -1.61
N TYR A 249 3.30 -5.89 -2.57
CA TYR A 249 3.18 -7.29 -3.00
C TYR A 249 4.53 -7.88 -3.44
N LYS A 250 5.30 -7.14 -4.26
CA LYS A 250 6.66 -7.53 -4.65
C LYS A 250 7.57 -7.69 -3.44
N GLN A 251 7.47 -6.80 -2.45
CA GLN A 251 8.25 -6.91 -1.22
C GLN A 251 7.81 -8.10 -0.34
N LEU A 252 6.51 -8.44 -0.34
CA LEU A 252 6.00 -9.64 0.33
C LEU A 252 6.54 -10.91 -0.33
N LYS A 253 6.53 -11.01 -1.67
CA LYS A 253 7.16 -12.13 -2.40
C LYS A 253 8.66 -12.26 -2.11
N LEU A 254 9.37 -11.15 -1.94
CA LEU A 254 10.78 -11.19 -1.50
C LEU A 254 10.94 -11.76 -0.08
N ARG A 255 10.02 -11.44 0.83
CA ARG A 255 10.04 -11.90 2.23
C ARG A 255 9.62 -13.37 2.34
N GLU A 256 8.69 -13.81 1.50
CA GLU A 256 8.32 -15.22 1.34
C GLU A 256 9.53 -16.05 0.88
N LYS A 257 10.28 -15.59 -0.14
CA LYS A 257 11.52 -16.25 -0.58
C LYS A 257 12.62 -16.30 0.48
N LEU A 258 12.53 -15.48 1.53
CA LEU A 258 13.43 -15.51 2.68
C LEU A 258 12.90 -16.38 3.84
N GLY A 259 11.74 -17.02 3.69
CA GLY A 259 11.11 -17.84 4.72
C GLY A 259 10.53 -17.04 5.89
N GLU A 260 10.28 -15.74 5.72
CA GLU A 260 9.79 -14.89 6.82
C GLU A 260 8.25 -14.86 6.94
N LEU A 261 7.54 -15.30 5.90
CA LEU A 261 6.08 -15.36 5.79
C LEU A 261 5.66 -16.29 4.66
N LEU A 262 4.40 -16.69 4.63
CA LEU A 262 3.74 -17.28 3.45
C LEU A 262 2.76 -16.29 2.84
N LEU A 263 2.67 -16.25 1.50
CA LEU A 263 1.81 -15.33 0.75
C LEU A 263 0.91 -16.10 -0.21
N LEU A 264 -0.37 -16.16 0.14
CA LEU A 264 -1.43 -16.72 -0.70
C LEU A 264 -2.18 -15.62 -1.43
N ASP A 265 -2.68 -15.94 -2.62
CA ASP A 265 -3.52 -15.05 -3.40
C ASP A 265 -4.98 -15.50 -3.36
N ILE A 266 -5.92 -14.57 -3.48
CA ILE A 266 -7.35 -14.87 -3.49
C ILE A 266 -8.13 -13.99 -4.47
N ASP A 267 -9.09 -14.59 -5.19
CA ASP A 267 -10.05 -13.83 -6.01
C ASP A 267 -10.95 -12.98 -5.10
N GLU A 268 -10.97 -11.67 -5.34
CA GLU A 268 -11.79 -10.69 -4.62
C GLU A 268 -13.24 -10.58 -5.11
N TYR A 269 -13.73 -11.50 -5.94
CA TYR A 269 -15.08 -11.40 -6.49
C TYR A 269 -16.16 -11.15 -5.41
N LYS A 270 -16.86 -10.00 -5.56
CA LYS A 270 -17.92 -9.48 -4.67
C LYS A 270 -17.52 -9.24 -3.20
N THR A 271 -16.24 -9.30 -2.83
CA THR A 271 -15.81 -9.04 -1.43
C THR A 271 -16.21 -7.65 -0.95
N SER A 272 -16.16 -6.64 -1.80
CA SER A 272 -16.59 -5.26 -1.47
C SER A 272 -18.08 -4.96 -1.74
N LYS A 273 -18.88 -5.96 -2.09
CA LYS A 273 -20.30 -5.82 -2.49
C LYS A 273 -21.29 -6.58 -1.61
N ASN A 274 -20.84 -7.59 -0.86
CA ASN A 274 -21.70 -8.35 0.04
C ASN A 274 -21.42 -7.98 1.50
N CYS A 275 -22.47 -7.93 2.32
CA CYS A 275 -22.34 -7.68 3.74
C CYS A 275 -21.61 -8.84 4.42
N ASN A 276 -20.56 -8.56 5.20
CA ASN A 276 -19.85 -9.62 5.94
C ASN A 276 -20.69 -10.30 7.02
N ASN A 277 -21.65 -9.59 7.62
CA ASN A 277 -22.46 -10.13 8.71
C ASN A 277 -23.61 -11.02 8.24
N CYS A 278 -24.33 -10.62 7.19
CA CYS A 278 -25.51 -11.36 6.70
C CYS A 278 -25.29 -12.05 5.36
N LEU A 279 -24.08 -11.92 4.78
CA LEU A 279 -23.67 -12.53 3.51
C LEU A 279 -24.54 -12.18 2.29
N GLU A 280 -25.32 -11.11 2.36
CA GLU A 280 -26.19 -10.68 1.27
C GLU A 280 -25.72 -9.43 0.53
N SER A 281 -26.14 -9.30 -0.72
CA SER A 281 -25.91 -8.15 -1.59
C SER A 281 -26.89 -6.99 -1.33
N SER A 282 -27.26 -6.73 -0.08
CA SER A 282 -28.23 -5.70 0.32
C SER A 282 -27.58 -4.40 0.80
N LEU A 283 -26.47 -4.00 0.16
CA LEU A 283 -25.66 -2.84 0.55
C LEU A 283 -26.02 -1.59 -0.27
N GLU A 284 -26.16 -0.45 0.41
CA GLU A 284 -26.32 0.86 -0.22
C GLU A 284 -25.27 1.85 0.25
N ASN A 285 -24.82 2.73 -0.65
CA ASN A 285 -23.94 3.83 -0.27
C ASN A 285 -24.66 4.74 0.72
N LEU A 286 -23.99 5.10 1.81
CA LEU A 286 -24.52 6.09 2.74
C LEU A 286 -24.68 7.43 2.01
N LYS A 287 -25.89 7.98 2.01
CA LYS A 287 -26.18 9.29 1.41
C LYS A 287 -26.07 10.37 2.49
N HIS A 288 -25.35 11.44 2.18
CA HIS A 288 -25.29 12.63 3.01
C HIS A 288 -26.04 13.77 2.31
N LYS A 289 -27.14 14.21 2.90
CA LYS A 289 -27.88 15.38 2.43
C LYS A 289 -27.17 16.64 2.89
N SER A 290 -26.71 17.47 1.96
CA SER A 290 -26.20 18.81 2.26
C SER A 290 -26.93 19.80 1.37
N GLY A 291 -27.99 20.42 1.90
CA GLY A 291 -28.89 21.26 1.09
C GLY A 291 -29.66 20.43 0.06
N THR A 292 -29.70 20.90 -1.19
CA THR A 292 -30.36 20.24 -2.33
C THR A 292 -29.54 19.11 -2.95
N ASP A 293 -28.26 18.98 -2.58
CA ASP A 293 -27.32 18.06 -3.22
C ASP A 293 -27.18 16.75 -2.43
N ASN A 294 -27.49 15.62 -3.07
CA ASN A 294 -27.58 14.31 -2.43
C ASN A 294 -26.31 13.50 -2.72
N ARG A 295 -25.24 13.75 -1.96
CA ARG A 295 -23.92 13.13 -2.24
C ARG A 295 -23.80 11.76 -1.58
N SER A 296 -23.42 10.76 -2.38
CA SER A 296 -23.15 9.41 -1.88
C SER A 296 -21.72 9.29 -1.34
N ILE A 297 -21.57 8.74 -0.13
CA ILE A 297 -20.28 8.46 0.49
C ILE A 297 -19.87 7.04 0.10
N HIS A 298 -19.11 6.91 -1.00
CA HIS A 298 -18.67 5.62 -1.54
C HIS A 298 -17.83 4.73 -0.60
N GLN A 299 -17.31 5.29 0.51
CA GLN A 299 -16.49 4.57 1.47
C GLN A 299 -17.33 3.85 2.54
N ILE A 300 -18.60 4.22 2.70
CA ILE A 300 -19.46 3.72 3.77
C ILE A 300 -20.69 3.09 3.14
N PHE A 301 -20.90 1.81 3.43
CA PHE A 301 -22.12 1.10 3.09
C PHE A 301 -23.04 0.98 4.29
N PHE A 302 -24.34 0.98 4.01
CA PHE A 302 -25.39 0.60 4.93
C PHE A 302 -26.03 -0.70 4.42
N CYS A 303 -26.07 -1.73 5.26
CA CYS A 303 -26.75 -2.97 4.93
C CYS A 303 -28.22 -2.90 5.34
N LYS A 304 -29.15 -3.05 4.40
CA LYS A 304 -30.59 -3.00 4.69
C LYS A 304 -31.10 -4.16 5.53
N LYS A 305 -30.48 -5.35 5.40
CA LYS A 305 -30.93 -6.54 6.13
C LYS A 305 -30.52 -6.53 7.60
N CYS A 306 -29.26 -6.23 7.89
CA CYS A 306 -28.72 -6.27 9.26
C CYS A 306 -28.52 -4.89 9.90
N ASN A 307 -28.84 -3.81 9.20
CA ASN A 307 -28.70 -2.42 9.66
C ASN A 307 -27.28 -2.01 10.10
N ILE A 308 -26.25 -2.78 9.72
CA ILE A 308 -24.85 -2.48 10.01
C ILE A 308 -24.31 -1.49 8.98
N ARG A 309 -23.54 -0.52 9.48
CA ARG A 309 -22.73 0.39 8.67
C ARG A 309 -21.32 -0.15 8.52
N TRP A 310 -20.88 -0.32 7.28
CA TRP A 310 -19.58 -0.86 6.93
C TRP A 310 -18.69 0.21 6.34
N ASN A 311 -17.43 0.27 6.79
CA ASN A 311 -16.38 0.77 5.91
C ASN A 311 -16.14 -0.28 4.82
N ARG A 312 -16.19 0.13 3.55
CA ARG A 312 -16.10 -0.75 2.38
C ARG A 312 -14.86 -1.66 2.41
N ASP A 313 -13.70 -1.09 2.64
CA ASP A 313 -12.41 -1.81 2.56
C ASP A 313 -12.23 -2.75 3.77
N VAL A 314 -12.71 -2.34 4.94
CA VAL A 314 -12.75 -3.19 6.14
C VAL A 314 -13.65 -4.42 5.93
N MET A 315 -14.83 -4.20 5.35
CA MET A 315 -15.77 -5.28 5.05
C MET A 315 -15.20 -6.22 3.98
N ALA A 316 -14.58 -5.68 2.93
CA ALA A 316 -13.92 -6.48 1.90
C ALA A 316 -12.87 -7.42 2.49
N THR A 317 -12.01 -6.87 3.35
CA THR A 317 -10.98 -7.66 4.05
C THR A 317 -11.60 -8.75 4.94
N LYS A 318 -12.66 -8.43 5.70
CA LYS A 318 -13.36 -9.45 6.51
C LYS A 318 -14.01 -10.53 5.65
N ASN A 319 -14.55 -10.18 4.48
CA ASN A 319 -15.09 -11.15 3.54
C ASN A 319 -14.01 -12.07 2.97
N ILE A 320 -12.82 -11.54 2.67
CA ILE A 320 -11.66 -12.37 2.31
C ILE A 320 -11.36 -13.38 3.41
N TYR A 321 -11.41 -12.95 4.68
CA TYR A 321 -11.20 -13.85 5.82
C TYR A 321 -12.27 -14.93 5.95
N THR A 322 -13.54 -14.57 5.76
CA THR A 322 -14.64 -15.52 5.72
C THR A 322 -14.45 -16.56 4.63
N ILE A 323 -14.03 -16.15 3.43
CA ILE A 323 -13.75 -17.08 2.32
C ILE A 323 -12.60 -18.03 2.68
N ALA A 324 -11.47 -17.50 3.14
CA ALA A 324 -10.31 -18.33 3.50
C ALA A 324 -10.66 -19.35 4.59
N THR A 325 -11.36 -18.92 5.64
CA THR A 325 -11.78 -19.80 6.74
C THR A 325 -12.74 -20.89 6.28
N SER A 326 -13.67 -20.56 5.39
CA SER A 326 -14.62 -21.53 4.80
C SER A 326 -13.89 -22.61 3.99
N ILE A 327 -12.86 -22.21 3.22
CA ILE A 327 -12.05 -23.16 2.45
C ILE A 327 -11.27 -24.10 3.40
N TRP A 328 -10.62 -23.57 4.42
CA TRP A 328 -9.85 -24.38 5.39
C TRP A 328 -10.69 -25.34 6.22
N ARG A 329 -12.00 -25.08 6.36
CA ARG A 329 -12.96 -25.97 7.02
C ARG A 329 -13.48 -27.08 6.11
N GLY A 330 -13.16 -27.05 4.81
CA GLY A 330 -13.69 -27.99 3.83
C GLY A 330 -15.05 -27.60 3.23
N ASP A 331 -15.66 -26.49 3.67
CA ASP A 331 -16.94 -25.98 3.14
C ASP A 331 -16.79 -25.39 1.72
N GLY A 332 -15.53 -25.18 1.28
CA GLY A 332 -15.20 -24.52 0.03
C GLY A 332 -15.51 -23.02 0.06
N ARG A 333 -15.56 -22.40 -1.13
CA ARG A 333 -15.83 -20.96 -1.27
C ARG A 333 -17.34 -20.70 -1.12
N PRO A 334 -17.79 -19.74 -0.29
CA PRO A 334 -19.22 -19.45 -0.17
C PRO A 334 -19.82 -18.94 -1.49
N ASP A 335 -21.03 -19.38 -1.82
CA ASP A 335 -21.67 -19.14 -3.13
C ASP A 335 -21.82 -17.66 -3.48
N VAL A 336 -22.08 -16.83 -2.48
CA VAL A 336 -22.22 -15.38 -2.64
C VAL A 336 -20.94 -14.71 -3.18
N PHE A 337 -19.79 -15.38 -3.04
CA PHE A 337 -18.48 -14.97 -3.52
C PHE A 337 -17.98 -15.81 -4.71
N LYS A 338 -18.76 -16.77 -5.21
CA LYS A 338 -18.45 -17.52 -6.45
C LYS A 338 -18.89 -16.72 -7.67
N ARG A 339 -18.15 -16.88 -8.77
CA ARG A 339 -18.61 -16.41 -10.09
C ARG A 339 -19.66 -17.40 -10.58
N GLN A 340 -20.76 -16.89 -11.14
CA GLN A 340 -21.67 -17.75 -11.89
C GLN A 340 -20.92 -18.22 -13.13
N SER A 341 -20.73 -19.53 -13.26
CA SER A 341 -20.23 -20.14 -14.49
C SER A 341 -21.20 -19.76 -15.60
N ALA A 342 -20.69 -19.23 -16.72
CA ALA A 342 -21.53 -19.06 -17.90
C ALA A 342 -22.02 -20.47 -18.29
N THR A 343 -23.32 -20.70 -18.19
CA THR A 343 -23.96 -21.87 -18.78
C THR A 343 -23.64 -21.85 -20.27
N SER A 344 -22.79 -22.75 -20.71
CA SER A 344 -22.58 -23.00 -22.13
C SER A 344 -23.88 -23.63 -22.62
N ASN A 345 -24.74 -22.85 -23.26
CA ASN A 345 -25.89 -23.35 -23.99
C ASN A 345 -25.36 -24.12 -25.21
N VAL A 346 -24.93 -25.37 -24.98
CA VAL A 346 -24.75 -26.32 -26.07
C VAL A 346 -26.16 -26.79 -26.43
N VAL A 347 -26.77 -26.07 -27.38
CA VAL A 347 -27.94 -26.56 -28.10
C VAL A 347 -27.48 -27.80 -28.86
N ALA A 348 -27.82 -28.97 -28.34
CA ALA A 348 -27.70 -30.21 -29.07
C ALA A 348 -28.76 -30.19 -30.19
N THR A 349 -28.33 -29.89 -31.41
CA THR A 349 -29.12 -30.20 -32.61
C THR A 349 -29.02 -31.70 -32.89
N PRO A 350 -30.13 -32.44 -32.99
CA PRO A 350 -30.08 -33.84 -33.41
C PRO A 350 -29.78 -33.89 -34.92
N SER A 351 -28.80 -34.71 -35.30
CA SER A 351 -28.52 -35.03 -36.72
C SER A 351 -29.68 -35.83 -37.32
N PRO A 352 -30.04 -35.61 -38.60
CA PRO A 352 -31.04 -36.42 -39.28
C PRO A 352 -30.43 -37.78 -39.64
N ALA A 353 -31.20 -38.83 -39.37
CA ALA A 353 -30.90 -40.19 -39.80
C ALA A 353 -30.92 -40.27 -41.34
N MET A 354 -29.90 -40.88 -41.91
CA MET A 354 -29.91 -41.33 -43.30
C MET A 354 -30.86 -42.52 -43.44
N ALA A 355 -31.78 -42.41 -44.41
CA ALA A 355 -32.42 -43.51 -45.10
C ALA A 355 -32.28 -43.26 -46.60
#